data_AF-A0A850RA90-F1
#
_entry.id   AF-A0A850RA90-F1
#
_cell.length_a   1.000
_cell.length_b   1.000
_cell.length_c   1.000
_cell.angle_alpha   90.00
_cell.angle_beta   90.00
_cell.angle_gamma   90.00
#
_symmetry.space_group_name_H-M   'P 1'
#
loop_
_entity.id
_entity.type
_entity.pdbx_description
1 polymer ?
#
loop_
_entity_poly.entity_id
_entity_poly.type
_entity_poly.pdbx_seq_one_letter_code
_entity_poly.pdbx_strand_id
1 'polypeptide(L)'
;MILKVIIDDQAHEINVPDGLLAEARDYFDQIDRDMDGGWQMGRDWVEAPDRIQRAQIVADRLLTAIETDNLKLGTLMAGYLLDRLPGLGLIEPDLQGEIQNTRFEMGRQTQTAPTTSPATSRAAGAGLSKLEAMEQAGRDVTQVFKVGRGYRFSIFDHDTGTWMDAPLAPTEQEAGRLRQQAFKARYEALLAGG
;
A
#
# COMPACT_ATOMS: atom_id res chain seq x y z
N MET A 1 13.48 -11.23 10.57
CA MET A 1 12.23 -10.66 9.96
C MET A 1 12.52 -9.95 8.63
N ILE A 2 11.52 -9.73 7.77
CA ILE A 2 11.67 -9.00 6.48
C ILE A 2 10.63 -7.89 6.40
N LEU A 3 11.05 -6.67 6.06
CA LEU A 3 10.19 -5.53 5.77
C LEU A 3 10.24 -5.20 4.26
N LYS A 4 9.09 -4.98 3.63
CA LYS A 4 9.01 -4.51 2.25
C LYS A 4 8.80 -2.99 2.21
N VAL A 5 9.51 -2.31 1.33
CA VAL A 5 9.43 -0.87 1.11
C VAL A 5 9.17 -0.63 -0.37
N ILE A 6 8.10 0.07 -0.73
CA ILE A 6 7.82 0.44 -2.13
C ILE A 6 8.35 1.85 -2.38
N ILE A 7 9.29 1.99 -3.31
CA ILE A 7 9.90 3.25 -3.73
C ILE A 7 9.84 3.29 -5.25
N ASP A 8 9.22 4.32 -5.84
CA ASP A 8 9.09 4.49 -7.29
C ASP A 8 8.53 3.25 -8.00
N ASP A 9 7.48 2.65 -7.43
CA ASP A 9 6.86 1.38 -7.87
C ASP A 9 7.77 0.14 -7.75
N GLN A 10 8.99 0.28 -7.23
CA GLN A 10 9.92 -0.82 -6.97
C GLN A 10 9.83 -1.32 -5.53
N ALA A 11 9.73 -2.63 -5.36
CA ALA A 11 9.75 -3.26 -4.05
C ALA A 11 11.19 -3.54 -3.59
N HIS A 12 11.57 -2.94 -2.47
CA HIS A 12 12.83 -3.19 -1.75
C HIS A 12 12.56 -4.04 -0.52
N GLU A 13 13.29 -5.15 -0.38
CA GLU A 13 13.16 -6.04 0.77
C GLU A 13 14.35 -5.84 1.72
N ILE A 14 14.06 -5.48 2.97
CA ILE A 14 15.08 -5.29 4.00
C ILE A 14 14.99 -6.44 4.97
N ASN A 15 16.05 -7.24 5.03
CA ASN A 15 16.17 -8.32 6.00
C ASN A 15 16.71 -7.77 7.32
N VAL A 16 15.89 -7.84 8.36
CA VAL A 16 16.25 -7.42 9.71
C VAL A 16 16.49 -8.67 10.55
N PRO A 17 17.74 -8.95 10.97
CA PRO A 17 18.02 -10.12 11.80
C PRO A 17 17.42 -9.95 13.20
N ASP A 18 16.87 -11.03 13.74
CA ASP A 18 16.16 -11.01 15.04
C ASP A 18 17.09 -10.64 16.21
N GLY A 19 18.39 -10.95 16.11
CA GLY A 19 19.39 -10.52 17.09
C GLY A 19 19.52 -8.99 17.16
N LEU A 20 19.52 -8.31 16.00
CA LEU A 20 19.57 -6.85 15.93
C LEU A 20 18.34 -6.22 16.59
N LEU A 21 17.14 -6.77 16.39
CA LEU A 21 15.92 -6.28 17.03
C LEU A 21 16.02 -6.33 18.57
N ALA A 22 16.61 -7.39 19.12
CA ALA A 22 16.82 -7.53 20.55
C ALA A 22 17.88 -6.57 21.08
N GLU A 23 19.01 -6.43 20.37
CA GLU A 23 20.14 -5.60 20.79
C GLU A 23 19.89 -4.09 20.60
N ALA A 24 19.11 -3.70 19.59
CA ALA A 24 18.85 -2.31 19.26
C ALA A 24 17.67 -1.70 20.03
N ARG A 25 17.07 -2.44 20.97
CA ARG A 25 15.85 -2.00 21.67
C ARG A 25 16.05 -0.73 22.49
N ASP A 26 17.17 -0.64 23.20
CA ASP A 26 17.55 0.59 23.92
C ASP A 26 17.75 1.78 22.97
N TYR A 27 18.25 1.51 21.75
CA TYR A 27 18.39 2.54 20.72
C TYR A 27 17.02 2.99 20.19
N PHE A 28 16.08 2.08 19.99
CA PHE A 28 14.70 2.40 19.60
C PHE A 28 14.00 3.25 20.67
N ASP A 29 14.18 2.90 21.95
CA ASP A 29 13.70 3.73 23.07
C ASP A 29 14.33 5.12 23.07
N GLN A 30 15.60 5.25 22.68
CA GLN A 30 16.26 6.54 22.58
C GLN A 30 15.71 7.40 21.43
N ILE A 31 15.42 6.79 20.28
CA ILE A 31 14.73 7.46 19.17
C ILE A 31 13.36 7.96 19.62
N ASP A 32 12.63 7.17 20.39
CA ASP A 32 11.34 7.58 20.92
C ASP A 32 11.44 8.79 21.85
N ARG A 33 12.41 8.79 22.76
CA ARG A 33 12.66 9.93 23.66
C ARG A 33 13.10 11.19 22.91
N ASP A 34 13.85 11.04 21.81
CA ASP A 34 14.22 12.15 20.93
C ASP A 34 12.97 12.79 20.31
N MET A 35 12.02 11.96 19.84
CA MET A 35 10.76 12.45 19.27
C MET A 35 9.79 13.05 20.30
N ASP A 36 9.90 12.70 21.59
CA ASP A 36 9.14 13.34 22.67
C ASP A 36 9.50 14.83 22.89
N GLY A 37 10.61 15.30 22.33
CA GLY A 37 10.96 16.73 22.30
C GLY A 37 10.23 17.53 21.21
N GLY A 38 9.38 16.87 20.43
CA GLY A 38 8.72 17.40 19.26
C GLY A 38 9.54 17.21 17.99
N TRP A 39 8.85 17.13 16.85
CA TRP A 39 9.45 16.86 15.56
C TRP A 39 8.82 17.74 14.47
N GLN A 40 9.64 18.19 13.53
CA GLN A 40 9.15 18.87 12.32
C GLN A 40 8.76 17.84 11.27
N MET A 41 7.46 17.70 11.01
CA MET A 41 6.91 16.85 9.97
C MET A 41 6.50 17.72 8.77
N GLY A 42 7.41 17.87 7.81
CA GLY A 42 7.22 18.78 6.68
C GLY A 42 7.08 20.23 7.13
N ARG A 43 5.90 20.83 6.91
CA ARG A 43 5.61 22.21 7.30
C ARG A 43 5.07 22.35 8.73
N ASP A 44 4.68 21.26 9.35
CA ASP A 44 4.02 21.24 10.65
C ASP A 44 4.98 20.82 11.76
N TRP A 45 4.86 21.46 12.92
CA TRP A 45 5.57 21.06 14.13
C TRP A 45 4.64 20.23 15.01
N VAL A 46 5.07 19.02 15.36
CA VAL A 46 4.32 18.09 16.21
C VAL A 46 5.04 17.97 17.54
N GLU A 47 4.45 18.49 18.62
CA GLU A 47 5.09 18.54 19.94
C GLU A 47 5.29 17.16 20.58
N ALA A 48 4.37 16.23 20.37
CA ALA A 48 4.45 14.86 20.88
C ALA A 48 3.88 13.89 19.84
N PRO A 49 4.69 13.44 18.87
CA PRO A 49 4.24 12.54 17.82
C PRO A 49 3.68 11.25 18.43
N ASP A 50 2.50 10.84 17.98
CA ASP A 50 1.93 9.56 18.36
C ASP A 50 2.69 8.39 17.71
N ARG A 51 2.32 7.15 18.06
CA ARG A 51 2.99 5.94 17.56
C ARG A 51 3.04 5.86 16.02
N ILE A 52 1.97 6.26 15.33
CA ILE A 52 1.89 6.22 13.87
C ILE A 52 2.77 7.34 13.29
N GLN A 53 2.69 8.55 13.85
CA GLN A 53 3.52 9.68 13.43
C GLN A 53 5.02 9.40 13.62
N ARG A 54 5.40 8.76 14.74
CA ARG A 54 6.78 8.29 14.97
C ARG A 54 7.21 7.30 13.91
N ALA A 55 6.35 6.35 13.55
CA ALA A 55 6.63 5.43 12.46
C ALA A 55 6.78 6.15 11.10
N GLN A 56 5.98 7.19 10.83
CA GLN A 56 6.13 8.02 9.62
C GLN A 56 7.48 8.75 9.60
N ILE A 57 7.89 9.34 10.72
CA ILE A 57 9.21 9.99 10.86
C ILE A 57 10.34 8.99 10.62
N VAL A 58 10.25 7.78 11.18
CA VAL A 58 11.28 6.75 10.97
C VAL A 58 11.25 6.21 9.54
N ALA A 59 10.08 6.11 8.90
CA ALA A 59 9.96 5.69 7.51
C ALA A 59 10.58 6.69 6.54
N ASP A 60 10.46 8.00 6.82
CA ASP A 60 11.16 9.06 6.10
C ASP A 60 12.69 8.93 6.26
N ARG A 61 13.19 8.75 7.49
CA ARG A 61 14.63 8.48 7.73
C ARG A 61 15.11 7.20 7.04
N LEU A 62 14.28 6.17 6.97
CA LEU A 62 14.54 4.93 6.24
C LEU A 62 14.66 5.20 4.73
N LEU A 63 13.76 5.99 4.15
CA LEU A 63 13.83 6.40 2.75
C LEU A 63 15.16 7.09 2.46
N THR A 64 15.53 8.11 3.25
CA THR A 64 16.83 8.79 3.10
C THR A 64 18.01 7.82 3.23
N ALA A 65 17.95 6.85 4.15
CA ALA A 65 18.99 5.84 4.30
C ALA A 65 19.13 4.94 3.06
N ILE A 66 18.03 4.63 2.37
CA ILE A 66 18.04 3.87 1.12
C ILE A 66 18.60 4.72 -0.02
N GLU A 67 18.15 5.97 -0.16
CA GLU A 67 18.63 6.91 -1.19
C GLU A 67 20.13 7.23 -1.08
N THR A 68 20.66 7.15 0.15
CA THR A 68 22.09 7.36 0.44
C THR A 68 22.90 6.07 0.52
N ASP A 69 22.32 4.92 0.12
CA ASP A 69 22.94 3.59 0.17
C ASP A 69 23.46 3.19 1.57
N ASN A 70 22.91 3.78 2.64
CA ASN A 70 23.28 3.48 4.01
C ASN A 70 22.50 2.27 4.56
N LEU A 71 22.90 1.09 4.10
CA LEU A 71 22.25 -0.18 4.45
C LEU A 71 22.18 -0.44 5.97
N LYS A 72 23.20 -0.02 6.74
CA LYS A 72 23.22 -0.20 8.19
C LYS A 72 22.12 0.63 8.86
N LEU A 73 22.03 1.91 8.50
CA LEU A 73 20.99 2.80 9.01
C LEU A 73 19.61 2.32 8.55
N GLY A 74 19.47 1.94 7.28
CA GLY A 74 18.21 1.43 6.74
C GLY A 74 17.73 0.15 7.46
N THR A 75 18.63 -0.79 7.73
CA THR A 75 18.28 -2.01 8.49
C THR A 75 17.84 -1.68 9.92
N LEU A 76 18.49 -0.69 10.55
CA LEU A 76 18.14 -0.24 11.90
C LEU A 76 16.77 0.44 11.95
N MET A 77 16.48 1.32 10.98
CA MET A 77 15.16 2.00 10.88
C MET A 77 14.05 1.00 10.54
N ALA A 78 14.31 0.03 9.65
CA ALA A 78 13.39 -1.07 9.38
C ALA A 78 13.12 -1.91 10.65
N GLY A 79 14.15 -2.16 11.46
CA GLY A 79 14.00 -2.85 12.75
C GLY A 79 13.14 -2.07 13.74
N TYR A 80 13.34 -0.76 13.86
CA TYR A 80 12.48 0.09 14.70
C TYR A 80 11.01 -0.04 14.28
N LEU A 81 10.73 0.04 12.97
CA LEU A 81 9.37 -0.05 12.46
C LEU A 81 8.73 -1.40 12.77
N LEU A 82 9.46 -2.50 12.65
CA LEU A 82 8.97 -3.84 12.99
C LEU A 82 8.74 -4.05 14.49
N ASP A 83 9.56 -3.47 15.37
CA ASP A 83 9.36 -3.53 16.83
C ASP A 83 8.15 -2.68 17.26
N ARG A 84 8.07 -1.44 16.76
CA ARG A 84 7.03 -0.49 17.13
C ARG A 84 5.72 -0.70 16.40
N LEU A 85 5.67 -1.36 15.26
CA LEU A 85 4.44 -1.72 14.55
C LEU A 85 4.40 -3.25 14.36
N PRO A 86 3.95 -4.01 15.38
CA PRO A 86 3.88 -5.45 15.29
C PRO A 86 2.89 -5.84 14.20
N GLY A 87 3.34 -6.72 13.31
CA GLY A 87 2.58 -7.12 12.14
C GLY A 87 2.78 -6.21 10.94
N LEU A 88 3.63 -5.18 10.97
CA LEU A 88 3.99 -4.44 9.76
C LEU A 88 4.66 -5.37 8.73
N GLY A 89 4.19 -5.34 7.49
CA GLY A 89 4.72 -6.14 6.39
C GLY A 89 5.20 -5.32 5.19
N LEU A 90 4.58 -4.17 4.94
CA LEU A 90 4.92 -3.28 3.83
C LEU A 90 4.79 -1.81 4.24
N ILE A 91 5.67 -0.98 3.72
CA ILE A 91 5.59 0.48 3.80
C ILE A 91 5.71 1.12 2.43
N GLU A 92 5.01 2.22 2.24
CA GLU A 92 5.09 3.08 1.05
C GLU A 92 5.38 4.50 1.53
N PRO A 93 6.66 4.92 1.59
CA PRO A 93 7.05 6.29 1.90
C PRO A 93 6.54 7.28 0.85
N ASP A 94 6.17 8.48 1.28
CA ASP A 94 5.83 9.57 0.35
C ASP A 94 7.12 10.20 -0.21
N LEU A 95 7.33 10.09 -1.52
CA LEU A 95 8.52 10.61 -2.20
C LEU A 95 8.48 12.13 -2.46
N GLN A 96 7.35 12.79 -2.17
CA GLN A 96 7.21 14.24 -2.32
C GLN A 96 7.58 14.99 -1.03
N GLY A 97 8.01 14.27 0.02
CA GLY A 97 8.42 14.82 1.30
C GLY A 97 7.27 15.13 2.25
N GLU A 98 6.04 14.70 1.93
CA GLU A 98 4.89 14.82 2.82
C GLU A 98 4.84 13.57 3.71
N ILE A 99 5.65 13.58 4.77
CA ILE A 99 5.85 12.46 5.71
C ILE A 99 4.54 11.82 6.19
N GLN A 100 3.50 12.65 6.42
CA GLN A 100 2.15 12.23 6.80
C GLN A 100 1.43 11.32 5.79
N ASN A 101 1.81 11.33 4.51
CA ASN A 101 1.21 10.49 3.47
C ASN A 101 1.82 9.08 3.43
N THR A 102 2.86 8.81 4.22
CA THR A 102 3.47 7.49 4.31
C THR A 102 2.42 6.45 4.74
N ARG A 103 2.29 5.39 3.93
CA ARG A 103 1.34 4.29 4.16
C ARG A 103 2.04 3.08 4.78
N PHE A 104 1.36 2.45 5.73
CA PHE A 104 1.79 1.20 6.37
C PHE A 104 0.75 0.12 6.11
N GLU A 105 1.20 -1.06 5.69
CA GLU A 105 0.36 -2.25 5.56
C GLU A 105 0.79 -3.30 6.58
N MET A 106 -0.12 -3.66 7.48
CA MET A 106 0.09 -4.76 8.41
C MET A 106 -0.13 -6.10 7.67
N GLY A 107 0.89 -6.96 7.70
CA GLY A 107 0.89 -8.31 7.15
C GLY A 107 -0.28 -9.16 7.65
N ARG A 108 -1.29 -9.30 6.80
CA ARG A 108 -1.81 -10.63 6.46
C ARG A 108 -1.01 -11.14 5.27
N GLN A 109 -0.50 -12.35 5.40
CA GLN A 109 0.00 -13.12 4.27
C GLN A 109 -1.17 -13.24 3.26
N THR A 110 -0.92 -12.83 2.02
CA THR A 110 -1.84 -12.81 0.87
C THR A 110 -3.14 -12.01 1.03
N GLN A 111 -3.18 -10.82 0.44
CA GLN A 111 -4.30 -10.39 -0.39
C GLN A 111 -3.73 -9.72 -1.64
N THR A 112 -3.68 -10.47 -2.73
CA THR A 112 -3.82 -9.90 -4.08
C THR A 112 -5.29 -9.51 -4.23
N ALA A 113 -5.68 -8.39 -3.61
CA ALA A 113 -6.96 -7.70 -3.81
C ALA A 113 -6.90 -6.34 -3.11
N PRO A 114 -7.18 -5.23 -3.81
CA PRO A 114 -7.30 -3.93 -3.16
C PRO A 114 -8.58 -3.95 -2.30
N THR A 115 -8.43 -3.78 -0.99
CA THR A 115 -9.57 -3.54 -0.11
C THR A 115 -9.41 -2.16 0.51
N THR A 116 -10.34 -1.30 0.09
CA THR A 116 -10.64 0.06 0.52
C THR A 116 -10.98 0.17 2.00
N SER A 117 -10.93 1.40 2.54
CA SER A 117 -12.06 2.08 3.23
C SER A 117 -11.63 3.43 3.84
N PRO A 118 -12.55 4.36 4.23
CA PRO A 118 -14.02 4.34 4.16
C PRO A 118 -14.65 5.67 3.66
N ALA A 119 -16.00 5.72 3.72
CA ALA A 119 -16.93 6.87 3.68
C ALA A 119 -17.73 6.94 2.36
N THR A 120 -19.06 6.98 2.31
CA THR A 120 -20.09 7.29 3.31
C THR A 120 -21.41 6.66 2.83
N SER A 121 -22.26 6.26 3.77
CA SER A 121 -23.66 5.91 3.56
C SER A 121 -24.42 6.88 2.63
N ARG A 122 -25.11 6.38 1.59
CA ARG A 122 -26.42 6.94 1.21
C ARG A 122 -27.31 5.98 0.44
N ALA A 123 -28.44 5.71 1.09
CA ALA A 123 -29.80 5.48 0.59
C ALA A 123 -30.05 4.58 -0.62
N ALA A 124 -30.91 3.59 -0.36
CA ALA A 124 -31.70 2.84 -1.32
C ALA A 124 -32.28 3.72 -2.46
N GLY A 125 -32.24 3.15 -3.67
CA GLY A 125 -33.21 3.43 -4.74
C GLY A 125 -32.77 4.39 -5.84
N ALA A 126 -31.91 3.92 -6.77
CA ALA A 126 -31.87 4.23 -8.21
C ALA A 126 -30.51 3.75 -8.76
N GLY A 127 -30.48 3.15 -9.95
CA GLY A 127 -29.24 2.68 -10.60
C GLY A 127 -28.13 3.72 -10.62
N LEU A 128 -26.86 3.27 -10.50
CA LEU A 128 -25.70 4.14 -10.32
C LEU A 128 -25.57 5.16 -11.46
N SER A 129 -25.26 6.41 -11.12
CA SER A 129 -25.03 7.47 -12.10
C SER A 129 -23.88 7.09 -13.04
N LYS A 130 -23.91 7.57 -14.29
CA LYS A 130 -22.87 7.31 -15.31
C LYS A 130 -21.42 7.47 -14.80
N LEU A 131 -21.17 8.45 -13.94
CA LEU A 131 -19.87 8.69 -13.33
C LEU A 131 -19.52 7.62 -12.28
N GLU A 132 -20.46 7.30 -11.40
CA GLU A 132 -20.30 6.25 -10.38
C GLU A 132 -20.14 4.86 -11.02
N ALA A 133 -20.83 4.58 -12.14
CA ALA A 133 -20.68 3.35 -12.88
C ALA A 133 -19.27 3.23 -13.51
N MET A 134 -18.63 4.34 -13.93
CA MET A 134 -17.25 4.33 -14.43
C MET A 134 -16.24 4.11 -13.29
N GLU A 135 -16.44 4.75 -12.15
CA GLU A 135 -15.58 4.58 -10.97
C GLU A 135 -15.69 3.17 -10.39
N GLN A 136 -16.91 2.63 -10.30
CA GLN A 136 -17.16 1.27 -9.83
C GLN A 136 -16.57 0.24 -10.79
N ALA A 137 -16.77 0.40 -12.11
CA ALA A 137 -16.11 -0.47 -13.09
C ALA A 137 -14.57 -0.40 -13.03
N GLY A 138 -14.01 0.73 -12.60
CA GLY A 138 -12.58 0.91 -12.37
C GLY A 138 -12.07 0.18 -11.12
N ARG A 139 -12.91 0.12 -10.08
CA ARG A 139 -12.65 -0.66 -8.86
C ARG A 139 -12.80 -2.16 -9.09
N ASP A 140 -13.71 -2.54 -9.98
CA ASP A 140 -14.04 -3.94 -10.24
C ASP A 140 -13.07 -4.62 -11.21
N VAL A 141 -12.15 -3.88 -11.85
CA VAL A 141 -11.21 -4.44 -12.82
C VAL A 141 -9.80 -3.96 -12.52
N THR A 142 -8.93 -4.90 -12.11
CA THR A 142 -7.53 -4.58 -11.80
C THR A 142 -6.80 -4.04 -13.03
N GLN A 143 -5.67 -3.39 -12.81
CA GLN A 143 -4.72 -3.15 -13.87
C GLN A 143 -4.20 -4.48 -14.44
N VAL A 144 -3.69 -4.44 -15.66
CA VAL A 144 -3.01 -5.58 -16.28
C VAL A 144 -1.67 -5.76 -15.58
N PHE A 145 -1.38 -6.98 -15.13
CA PHE A 145 -0.13 -7.31 -14.47
C PHE A 145 0.52 -8.54 -15.11
N LYS A 146 1.85 -8.58 -15.07
CA LYS A 146 2.65 -9.62 -15.72
C LYS A 146 2.75 -10.87 -14.83
N VAL A 147 2.44 -12.03 -15.41
CA VAL A 147 2.52 -13.33 -14.72
C VAL A 147 3.24 -14.34 -15.61
N GLY A 148 4.43 -14.75 -15.17
CA GLY A 148 5.31 -15.63 -15.92
C GLY A 148 5.69 -15.02 -17.28
N ARG A 149 5.26 -15.68 -18.37
CA ARG A 149 5.51 -15.25 -19.76
C ARG A 149 4.32 -14.51 -20.39
N GLY A 150 3.29 -14.17 -19.61
CA GLY A 150 2.09 -13.49 -20.11
C GLY A 150 1.62 -12.38 -19.18
N TYR A 151 0.45 -11.84 -19.49
CA TYR A 151 -0.20 -10.74 -18.81
C TYR A 151 -1.62 -11.15 -18.45
N ARG A 152 -2.12 -10.75 -17.28
CA ARG A 152 -3.48 -11.05 -16.84
C ARG A 152 -4.07 -9.86 -16.07
N PHE A 153 -5.36 -9.91 -15.83
CA PHE A 153 -6.10 -8.97 -14.97
C PHE A 153 -7.15 -9.76 -14.19
N SER A 154 -7.72 -9.16 -13.16
CA SER A 154 -8.79 -9.78 -12.36
C SER A 154 -10.02 -8.91 -12.37
N ILE A 155 -11.18 -9.55 -12.36
CA ILE A 155 -12.49 -8.91 -12.34
C ILE A 155 -13.16 -9.28 -11.03
N PHE A 156 -13.68 -8.30 -10.32
CA PHE A 156 -14.49 -8.50 -9.15
C PHE A 156 -15.92 -8.85 -9.56
N ASP A 157 -16.42 -9.97 -9.04
CA ASP A 157 -17.80 -10.38 -9.21
C ASP A 157 -18.62 -9.98 -7.99
N HIS A 158 -19.57 -9.05 -8.17
CA HIS A 158 -20.41 -8.54 -7.07
C HIS A 158 -21.48 -9.51 -6.60
N ASP A 159 -21.93 -10.41 -7.48
CA ASP A 159 -22.92 -11.43 -7.14
C ASP A 159 -22.35 -12.47 -6.16
N THR A 160 -21.07 -12.82 -6.35
CA THR A 160 -20.36 -13.82 -5.54
C THR A 160 -19.35 -13.23 -4.57
N GLY A 161 -19.11 -11.91 -4.63
CA GLY A 161 -18.10 -11.21 -3.82
C GLY A 161 -16.67 -11.71 -4.04
N THR A 162 -16.39 -12.32 -5.19
CA THR A 162 -15.13 -13.04 -5.46
C THR A 162 -14.39 -12.44 -6.64
N TRP A 163 -13.06 -12.37 -6.56
CA TRP A 163 -12.20 -11.99 -7.67
C TRP A 163 -12.00 -13.17 -8.61
N MET A 164 -12.36 -13.00 -9.88
CA MET A 164 -12.12 -13.97 -10.95
C MET A 164 -10.92 -13.52 -11.77
N ASP A 165 -9.94 -14.41 -11.94
CA ASP A 165 -8.81 -14.15 -12.83
C ASP A 165 -9.22 -14.29 -14.30
N ALA A 166 -8.77 -13.34 -15.11
CA ALA A 166 -8.94 -13.36 -16.55
C ALA A 166 -7.91 -14.31 -17.20
N PRO A 167 -8.23 -14.88 -18.37
CA PRO A 167 -7.31 -15.77 -19.08
C PRO A 167 -5.96 -15.08 -19.35
N LEU A 168 -4.88 -15.85 -19.18
CA LEU A 168 -3.52 -15.37 -19.43
C LEU A 168 -3.37 -14.99 -20.91
N ALA A 169 -3.09 -13.72 -21.16
CA ALA A 169 -2.80 -13.20 -22.49
C ALA A 169 -1.28 -13.20 -22.75
N PRO A 170 -0.82 -13.50 -23.98
CA PRO A 170 0.60 -13.53 -24.31
C PRO A 170 1.23 -12.14 -24.39
N THR A 171 0.44 -11.08 -24.57
CA THR A 171 0.92 -9.69 -24.69
C THR A 171 0.10 -8.74 -23.84
N GLU A 172 0.73 -7.66 -23.39
CA GLU A 172 0.09 -6.61 -22.59
C GLU A 172 -1.05 -5.93 -23.37
N GLN A 173 -0.87 -5.74 -24.68
CA GLN A 173 -1.90 -5.15 -25.54
C GLN A 173 -3.16 -6.04 -25.61
N GLU A 174 -3.00 -7.35 -25.71
CA GLU A 174 -4.15 -8.28 -25.72
C GLU A 174 -4.83 -8.33 -24.34
N ALA A 175 -4.04 -8.35 -23.25
CA ALA A 175 -4.58 -8.24 -21.90
C ALA A 175 -5.35 -6.92 -21.67
N GLY A 176 -4.81 -5.81 -22.18
CA GLY A 176 -5.44 -4.49 -22.12
C GLY A 176 -6.75 -4.44 -22.91
N ARG A 177 -6.81 -5.09 -24.09
CA ARG A 177 -8.03 -5.18 -24.89
C ARG A 177 -9.12 -6.01 -24.20
N LEU A 178 -8.74 -7.15 -23.62
CA LEU A 178 -9.64 -7.99 -22.83
C LEU A 178 -10.15 -7.28 -21.57
N ARG A 179 -9.27 -6.54 -20.88
CA ARG A 179 -9.62 -5.69 -19.74
C ARG A 179 -10.65 -4.64 -20.13
N GLN A 180 -10.44 -3.94 -21.25
CA GLN A 180 -11.39 -2.93 -21.73
C GLN A 180 -12.76 -3.52 -22.06
N GLN A 181 -12.81 -4.73 -22.62
CA GLN A 181 -14.07 -5.44 -22.86
C GLN A 181 -14.78 -5.82 -21.55
N ALA A 182 -14.04 -6.31 -20.56
CA ALA A 182 -14.58 -6.63 -19.23
C ALA A 182 -15.09 -5.38 -18.51
N PHE A 183 -14.33 -4.29 -18.55
CA PHE A 183 -14.73 -2.98 -18.01
C PHE A 183 -16.02 -2.49 -18.68
N LYS A 184 -16.10 -2.56 -20.01
CA LYS A 184 -17.30 -2.15 -20.76
C LYS A 184 -18.52 -3.00 -20.38
N ALA A 185 -18.38 -4.32 -20.32
CA ALA A 185 -19.48 -5.22 -19.95
C ALA A 185 -19.99 -4.97 -18.53
N ARG A 186 -19.09 -4.72 -17.55
CA ARG A 186 -19.48 -4.35 -16.17
C ARG A 186 -20.12 -2.97 -16.11
N TYR A 187 -19.58 -2.00 -16.83
CA TYR A 187 -20.18 -0.68 -16.94
C TYR A 187 -21.60 -0.74 -17.52
N GLU A 188 -21.82 -1.55 -18.57
CA GLU A 188 -23.16 -1.78 -19.14
C GLU A 188 -24.09 -2.50 -18.15
N ALA A 189 -23.61 -3.48 -17.39
CA ALA A 189 -24.39 -4.16 -16.35
C ALA A 189 -24.78 -3.23 -15.18
N LEU A 190 -23.85 -2.37 -14.74
CA LEU A 190 -24.08 -1.36 -13.69
C LEU A 190 -25.06 -0.27 -14.15
N LEU A 191 -25.10 0.05 -15.45
CA LEU A 191 -26.09 0.94 -16.03
C LEU A 191 -27.46 0.27 -16.26
N ALA A 192 -27.48 -1.04 -16.54
CA ALA A 192 -28.70 -1.81 -16.77
C ALA A 192 -29.39 -2.27 -15.48
N GLY A 193 -28.69 -2.25 -14.34
CA GLY A 193 -29.16 -2.71 -13.04
C GLY A 193 -29.54 -1.59 -12.07
N GLY A 194 -30.84 -1.29 -12.03
CA GLY A 194 -31.56 -0.62 -10.95
C GLY A 194 -32.93 -1.26 -10.80
#